data_AF-A0A6P1INX9-F1
#
_entry.id   AF-A0A6P1INX9-F1
#
_cell.length_a   1.000
_cell.length_b   1.000
_cell.length_c   1.000
_cell.angle_alpha   90.00
_cell.angle_beta   90.00
_cell.angle_gamma   90.00
#
_symmetry.space_group_name_H-M   'P 1'
#
loop_
_entity.id
_entity.type
_entity.pdbx_description
1 polymer ?
#
loop_
_entity_poly.entity_id
_entity_poly.type
_entity_poly.pdbx_seq_one_letter_code
_entity_poly.pdbx_strand_id
1 'polypeptide(L)'
;MSSNAYRHAMRRRGLIGALIALALTACNPTFNWREWRPEGTPLQALMPCKPETAERSVPLGGSPTVLHMHSCQAGGLTFALAWADAPDAAAVPATLIDWQRAALAAIRVDPALQADPGHRWTTTVAGATLTQGIVAQGTDPQGQSVQTRAVYFARGAQVFQAAIYGPTITDEVRTTFVDGLKLP
;
A
#
# COMPACT_ATOMS: atom_id res chain seq x y z
N MET A 1 87.28 -3.61 10.54
CA MET A 1 87.59 -2.38 11.29
C MET A 1 87.15 -1.17 10.49
N SER A 2 86.02 -0.57 10.84
CA SER A 2 85.95 0.87 11.15
C SER A 2 84.52 1.18 11.61
N SER A 3 84.42 1.50 12.89
CA SER A 3 83.23 1.89 13.61
C SER A 3 82.80 3.30 13.18
N ASN A 4 81.50 3.58 13.03
CA ASN A 4 80.96 4.78 13.66
C ASN A 4 79.45 4.72 13.85
N ALA A 5 79.07 4.57 15.11
CA ALA A 5 77.73 4.81 15.59
C ALA A 5 77.53 6.32 15.73
N TYR A 6 76.54 6.90 15.06
CA TYR A 6 76.02 8.22 15.40
C TYR A 6 74.58 8.12 15.90
N ARG A 7 74.39 8.81 17.02
CA ARG A 7 73.30 8.68 17.98
C ARG A 7 72.01 9.33 17.49
N HIS A 8 70.90 8.68 17.87
CA HIS A 8 69.61 9.22 18.31
C HIS A 8 69.11 10.56 17.75
N ALA A 9 67.93 10.54 17.11
CA ALA A 9 66.82 11.42 17.50
C ALA A 9 65.46 10.95 16.94
N MET A 10 64.48 10.93 17.83
CA MET A 10 63.04 10.75 17.63
C MET A 10 62.42 11.49 16.43
N ARG A 11 61.42 10.85 15.78
CA ARG A 11 60.04 11.35 15.52
C ARG A 11 59.33 10.36 14.56
N ARG A 12 58.66 9.33 15.08
CA ARG A 12 57.19 9.26 15.29
C ARG A 12 56.32 9.96 14.21
N ARG A 13 55.59 9.09 13.49
CA ARG A 13 54.20 9.20 13.01
C ARG A 13 53.94 9.98 11.72
N GLY A 14 53.38 9.28 10.74
CA GLY A 14 52.82 9.87 9.52
C GLY A 14 51.98 8.90 8.69
N LEU A 15 50.99 8.26 9.34
CA LEU A 15 49.71 7.82 8.75
C LEU A 15 49.74 6.96 7.48
N ILE A 16 49.68 5.64 7.72
CA ILE A 16 49.11 4.64 6.81
C ILE A 16 47.71 5.13 6.41
N GLY A 17 47.56 5.55 5.15
CA GLY A 17 46.29 5.97 4.58
C GLY A 17 45.33 4.79 4.51
N ALA A 18 44.45 4.67 5.50
CA ALA A 18 43.35 3.72 5.49
C ALA A 18 42.33 4.14 4.42
N LEU A 19 42.41 3.50 3.26
CA LEU A 19 41.33 3.45 2.27
C LEU A 19 40.16 2.68 2.86
N ILE A 20 39.34 3.37 3.66
CA ILE A 20 38.03 2.86 4.06
C ILE A 20 37.10 3.10 2.86
N ALA A 21 37.06 2.14 1.94
CA ALA A 21 35.99 2.03 0.97
C ALA A 21 34.73 1.63 1.73
N LEU A 22 33.94 2.63 2.16
CA LEU A 22 32.57 2.41 2.61
C LEU A 22 31.80 1.81 1.42
N ALA A 23 31.60 0.50 1.45
CA ALA A 23 30.57 -0.14 0.66
C ALA A 23 29.22 0.40 1.14
N LEU A 24 28.72 1.45 0.47
CA LEU A 24 27.31 1.82 0.56
C LEU A 24 26.52 0.70 -0.10
N THR A 25 26.25 -0.37 0.64
CA THR A 25 25.07 -1.19 0.38
C THR A 25 23.89 -0.25 0.65
N ALA A 26 23.40 0.41 -0.39
CA ALA A 26 22.14 1.11 -0.31
C ALA A 26 21.09 0.06 0.04
N CYS A 27 20.77 -0.06 1.33
CA CYS A 27 19.66 -0.84 1.82
C CYS A 27 18.41 -0.22 1.21
N ASN A 28 18.00 -0.67 0.02
CA ASN A 28 16.70 -0.31 -0.52
C ASN A 28 15.68 -1.15 0.25
N PRO A 29 14.86 -0.54 1.14
CA PRO A 29 13.88 -1.30 1.90
C PRO A 29 12.89 -1.97 0.95
N THR A 30 12.42 -3.16 1.30
CA THR A 30 11.39 -3.89 0.54
C THR A 30 10.16 -3.01 0.28
N PHE A 31 9.82 -2.14 1.24
CA PHE A 31 8.76 -1.14 1.14
C PHE A 31 9.37 0.26 1.28
N ASN A 32 9.34 1.04 0.20
CA ASN A 32 9.76 2.44 0.18
C ASN A 32 8.50 3.31 0.34
N TRP A 33 8.02 3.41 1.59
CA TRP A 33 6.80 4.15 1.93
C TRP A 33 6.95 5.63 1.63
N ARG A 34 6.06 6.14 0.79
CA ARG A 34 6.05 7.55 0.38
C ARG A 34 4.64 8.08 0.46
N GLU A 35 4.51 9.27 1.02
CA GLU A 35 3.28 10.03 0.93
C GLU A 35 3.03 10.46 -0.51
N TRP A 36 1.79 10.30 -0.94
CA TRP A 36 1.34 10.70 -2.25
C TRP A 36 -0.16 11.03 -2.21
N ARG A 37 -0.58 11.93 -3.09
CA ARG A 37 -1.98 12.37 -3.25
C ARG A 37 -2.43 12.04 -4.69
N PRO A 38 -3.37 11.10 -4.89
CA PRO A 38 -3.97 10.87 -6.19
C PRO A 38 -4.67 12.13 -6.70
N GLU A 39 -4.44 12.44 -7.97
CA GLU A 39 -5.14 13.52 -8.66
C GLU A 39 -6.65 13.27 -8.69
N GLY A 40 -7.45 14.34 -8.70
CA GLY A 40 -8.91 14.26 -8.71
C GLY A 40 -9.57 13.96 -7.36
N THR A 41 -8.80 13.86 -6.27
CA THR A 41 -9.34 13.56 -4.94
C THR A 41 -8.65 14.38 -3.84
N PRO A 42 -9.29 14.57 -2.68
CA PRO A 42 -8.60 15.13 -1.51
C PRO A 42 -7.72 14.10 -0.78
N LEU A 43 -7.70 12.83 -1.20
CA LEU A 43 -7.08 11.75 -0.45
C LEU A 43 -5.54 11.92 -0.36
N GLN A 44 -5.02 11.71 0.83
CA GLN A 44 -3.61 11.44 1.10
C GLN A 44 -3.45 9.96 1.42
N ALA A 45 -2.42 9.33 0.86
CA ALA A 45 -2.10 7.93 1.08
C ALA A 45 -0.59 7.70 1.23
N LEU A 46 -0.21 6.58 1.85
CA LEU A 46 1.15 6.04 1.80
C LEU A 46 1.18 4.89 0.78
N MET A 47 2.11 4.95 -0.17
CA MET A 47 2.36 3.86 -1.12
C MET A 47 3.79 3.31 -0.93
N PRO A 48 4.01 1.98 -1.02
CA PRO A 48 5.32 1.39 -0.76
C PRO A 48 6.29 1.48 -1.95
N CYS A 49 5.84 2.03 -3.08
CA CYS A 49 6.64 2.33 -4.26
C CYS A 49 5.91 3.38 -5.10
N LYS A 50 6.48 3.75 -6.26
CA LYS A 50 5.78 4.63 -7.21
C LYS A 50 4.59 3.87 -7.80
N PRO A 51 3.35 4.38 -7.64
CA PRO A 51 2.20 3.69 -8.18
C PRO A 51 2.14 3.79 -9.71
N GLU A 52 1.73 2.70 -10.34
CA GLU A 52 1.24 2.66 -11.71
C GLU A 52 -0.23 3.11 -11.73
N THR A 53 -0.68 3.72 -12.83
CA THR A 53 -2.05 4.24 -12.95
C THR A 53 -2.79 3.49 -14.06
N ALA A 54 -4.06 3.20 -13.82
CA ALA A 54 -4.96 2.59 -14.78
C ALA A 54 -6.38 3.14 -14.58
N GLU A 55 -7.19 3.08 -15.62
CA GLU A 55 -8.62 3.38 -15.54
C GLU A 55 -9.42 2.20 -16.11
N ARG A 56 -10.55 1.90 -15.47
CA ARG A 56 -11.48 0.90 -15.99
C ARG A 56 -12.91 1.33 -15.74
N SER A 57 -13.79 1.03 -16.69
CA SER A 57 -15.24 1.15 -16.47
C SER A 57 -15.75 -0.11 -15.80
N VAL A 58 -16.44 0.04 -14.66
CA VAL A 58 -17.04 -1.05 -13.88
C VAL A 58 -18.49 -0.71 -13.52
N PRO A 59 -19.40 -1.70 -13.48
CA PRO A 59 -20.78 -1.45 -13.07
C PRO A 59 -20.87 -1.33 -11.55
N LEU A 60 -20.73 -0.13 -11.02
CA LEU A 60 -20.92 0.18 -9.60
C LEU A 60 -22.28 0.85 -9.40
N GLY A 61 -23.10 0.39 -8.45
CA GLY A 61 -24.44 0.94 -8.26
C GLY A 61 -25.37 0.70 -9.47
N GLY A 62 -25.11 -0.34 -10.26
CA GLY A 62 -25.87 -0.63 -11.49
C GLY A 62 -25.56 0.26 -12.69
N SER A 63 -24.61 1.19 -12.59
CA SER A 63 -24.23 2.10 -13.68
C SER A 63 -22.76 1.96 -14.07
N PRO A 64 -22.39 2.08 -15.36
CA PRO A 64 -20.99 2.16 -15.77
C PRO A 64 -20.30 3.34 -15.09
N THR A 65 -19.33 3.04 -14.23
CA THR A 65 -18.60 4.03 -13.43
C THR A 65 -17.13 3.90 -13.75
N VAL A 66 -16.47 5.03 -14.06
CA VAL A 66 -15.02 5.06 -14.26
C VAL A 66 -14.33 4.92 -12.91
N LEU A 67 -13.50 3.90 -12.81
CA LEU A 67 -12.67 3.65 -11.64
C LEU A 67 -11.24 4.06 -11.95
N HIS A 68 -10.74 5.06 -11.24
CA HIS A 68 -9.35 5.48 -11.28
C HIS A 68 -8.56 4.60 -10.32
N MET A 69 -7.54 3.92 -10.83
CA MET A 69 -6.79 2.92 -10.09
C MET A 69 -5.31 3.25 -10.05
N HIS A 70 -4.74 3.01 -8.88
CA HIS A 70 -3.32 3.12 -8.63
C HIS A 70 -2.84 1.86 -7.94
N SER A 71 -1.76 1.27 -8.43
CA SER A 71 -1.24 0.02 -7.88
C SER A 71 0.28 0.04 -7.72
N CYS A 72 0.77 -0.69 -6.73
CA CYS A 72 2.19 -0.88 -6.48
C CYS A 72 2.42 -2.33 -6.05
N GLN A 73 3.43 -2.98 -6.62
CA GLN A 73 3.88 -4.30 -6.21
C GLN A 73 5.18 -4.17 -5.39
N ALA A 74 5.16 -4.64 -4.14
CA ALA A 74 6.30 -4.59 -3.24
C ALA A 74 6.24 -5.73 -2.22
N GLY A 75 7.38 -6.39 -1.96
CA GLY A 75 7.45 -7.46 -0.96
C GLY A 75 6.54 -8.67 -1.23
N GLY A 76 6.25 -8.98 -2.50
CA GLY A 76 5.31 -10.04 -2.88
C GLY A 76 3.84 -9.72 -2.64
N LEU A 77 3.53 -8.45 -2.35
CA LEU A 77 2.18 -7.93 -2.15
C LEU A 77 1.83 -6.93 -3.24
N THR A 78 0.55 -6.87 -3.59
CA THR A 78 -0.03 -5.83 -4.43
C THR A 78 -0.84 -4.89 -3.55
N PHE A 79 -0.45 -3.62 -3.54
CA PHE A 79 -1.17 -2.53 -2.91
C PHE A 79 -1.96 -1.81 -4.00
N ALA A 80 -3.26 -1.66 -3.79
CA ALA A 80 -4.16 -0.99 -4.71
C ALA A 80 -4.89 0.13 -3.97
N LEU A 81 -4.93 1.30 -4.59
CA LEU A 81 -5.78 2.41 -4.21
C LEU A 81 -6.63 2.77 -5.41
N ALA A 82 -7.94 2.87 -5.23
CA ALA A 82 -8.85 3.21 -6.31
C ALA A 82 -9.96 4.11 -5.80
N TRP A 83 -10.54 4.89 -6.70
CA TRP A 83 -11.66 5.76 -6.40
C TRP A 83 -12.59 5.93 -7.59
N ALA A 84 -13.82 6.35 -7.28
CA ALA A 84 -14.85 6.72 -8.24
C ALA A 84 -15.82 7.73 -7.60
N ASP A 85 -16.59 8.41 -8.43
CA ASP A 85 -17.71 9.22 -8.00
C ASP A 85 -19.00 8.37 -8.02
N ALA A 86 -19.70 8.32 -6.89
CA ALA A 86 -21.09 7.86 -6.87
C ALA A 86 -22.00 8.93 -7.50
N PRO A 87 -23.17 8.55 -8.05
CA PRO A 87 -24.10 9.51 -8.66
C PRO A 87 -24.50 10.67 -7.74
N ASP A 88 -24.69 10.36 -6.45
CA ASP A 88 -24.94 11.32 -5.39
C ASP A 88 -24.53 10.72 -4.01
N ALA A 89 -24.65 11.53 -2.96
CA ALA A 89 -24.33 11.10 -1.60
C ALA A 89 -25.25 9.98 -1.07
N ALA A 90 -26.48 9.85 -1.57
CA ALA A 90 -27.42 8.81 -1.15
C ALA A 90 -27.06 7.45 -1.76
N ALA A 91 -26.43 7.43 -2.94
CA ALA A 91 -25.97 6.23 -3.63
C ALA A 91 -24.67 5.63 -3.02
N VAL A 92 -23.95 6.37 -2.18
CA VAL A 92 -22.65 5.95 -1.63
C VAL A 92 -22.68 4.59 -0.92
N PRO A 93 -23.62 4.30 0.01
CA PRO A 93 -23.62 3.01 0.70
C PRO A 93 -23.84 1.83 -0.26
N ALA A 94 -24.77 1.97 -1.20
CA ALA A 94 -25.04 0.92 -2.20
C ALA A 94 -23.83 0.71 -3.13
N THR A 95 -23.19 1.81 -3.56
CA THR A 95 -22.00 1.77 -4.40
C THR A 95 -20.85 1.03 -3.73
N LEU A 96 -20.60 1.28 -2.44
CA LEU A 96 -19.56 0.57 -1.68
C LEU A 96 -19.88 -0.92 -1.52
N ILE A 97 -21.15 -1.27 -1.27
CA ILE A 97 -21.58 -2.67 -1.17
C ILE A 97 -21.36 -3.41 -2.50
N ASP A 98 -21.77 -2.81 -3.61
CA ASP A 98 -21.59 -3.39 -4.94
C ASP A 98 -20.10 -3.56 -5.28
N TRP A 99 -19.29 -2.57 -4.94
CA TRP A 99 -17.84 -2.66 -5.13
C TRP A 99 -17.22 -3.78 -4.27
N GLN A 100 -17.59 -3.91 -2.99
CA GLN A 100 -17.13 -5.00 -2.13
C GLN A 100 -17.46 -6.36 -2.73
N ARG A 101 -18.71 -6.55 -3.20
CA ARG A 101 -19.16 -7.77 -3.86
C ARG A 101 -18.33 -8.08 -5.11
N ALA A 102 -18.11 -7.08 -5.97
CA ALA A 102 -17.32 -7.23 -7.18
C ALA A 102 -15.84 -7.57 -6.87
N ALA A 103 -15.27 -6.95 -5.85
CA ALA A 103 -13.89 -7.19 -5.43
C ALA A 103 -13.70 -8.61 -4.84
N LEU A 104 -14.65 -9.11 -4.05
CA LEU A 104 -14.65 -10.49 -3.57
C LEU A 104 -14.78 -11.49 -4.73
N ALA A 105 -15.69 -11.23 -5.67
CA ALA A 105 -15.85 -12.07 -6.87
C ALA A 105 -14.56 -12.16 -7.68
N ALA A 106 -13.80 -11.06 -7.80
CA ALA A 106 -12.55 -11.01 -8.56
C ALA A 106 -11.46 -11.96 -8.02
N ILE A 107 -11.52 -12.30 -6.73
CA ILE A 107 -10.64 -13.30 -6.10
C ILE A 107 -11.38 -14.62 -5.82
N ARG A 108 -12.48 -14.88 -6.54
CA ARG A 108 -13.33 -16.08 -6.42
C ARG A 108 -13.84 -16.37 -5.00
N VAL A 109 -14.09 -15.33 -4.22
CA VAL A 109 -14.80 -15.43 -2.94
C VAL A 109 -16.28 -15.17 -3.18
N ASP A 110 -17.16 -15.89 -2.47
CA ASP A 110 -18.60 -15.65 -2.52
C ASP A 110 -18.90 -14.18 -2.15
N PRO A 111 -19.48 -13.38 -3.06
CA PRO A 111 -19.79 -11.98 -2.82
C PRO A 111 -20.71 -11.74 -1.61
N ALA A 112 -21.52 -12.74 -1.22
CA ALA A 112 -22.39 -12.63 -0.04
C ALA A 112 -21.61 -12.48 1.27
N LEU A 113 -20.34 -12.93 1.30
CA LEU A 113 -19.50 -12.86 2.50
C LEU A 113 -19.14 -11.43 2.91
N GLN A 114 -19.35 -10.41 2.08
CA GLN A 114 -19.21 -9.01 2.54
C GLN A 114 -20.16 -8.67 3.71
N ALA A 115 -21.29 -9.38 3.80
CA ALA A 115 -22.27 -9.19 4.87
C ALA A 115 -21.90 -9.94 6.16
N ASP A 116 -21.01 -10.92 6.08
CA ASP A 116 -20.60 -11.77 7.19
C ASP A 116 -19.66 -11.01 8.16
N PRO A 117 -20.00 -10.91 9.47
CA PRO A 117 -19.11 -10.34 10.47
C PRO A 117 -17.70 -10.97 10.52
N GLY A 118 -17.56 -12.27 10.19
CA GLY A 118 -16.27 -12.96 10.15
C GLY A 118 -15.33 -12.46 9.05
N HIS A 119 -15.88 -11.80 8.03
CA HIS A 119 -15.14 -11.20 6.91
C HIS A 119 -14.96 -9.68 7.09
N ARG A 120 -15.30 -9.15 8.27
CA ARG A 120 -15.17 -7.73 8.60
C ARG A 120 -14.05 -7.51 9.60
N TRP A 121 -13.43 -6.34 9.53
CA TRP A 121 -12.47 -5.90 10.52
C TRP A 121 -12.67 -4.42 10.86
N THR A 122 -12.42 -4.08 12.11
CA THR A 122 -12.60 -2.71 12.59
C THR A 122 -11.47 -1.82 12.09
N THR A 123 -11.84 -0.72 11.44
CA THR A 123 -10.91 0.28 10.92
C THR A 123 -11.60 1.62 10.77
N THR A 124 -10.81 2.69 10.72
CA THR A 124 -11.26 4.06 10.49
C THR A 124 -10.31 4.73 9.50
N VAL A 125 -10.84 5.68 8.73
CA VAL A 125 -10.03 6.57 7.89
C VAL A 125 -10.34 8.00 8.32
N ALA A 126 -9.30 8.77 8.66
CA ALA A 126 -9.50 10.13 9.15
C ALA A 126 -10.21 10.98 8.08
N GLY A 127 -11.31 11.64 8.46
CA GLY A 127 -12.11 12.49 7.58
C GLY A 127 -13.09 11.75 6.66
N ALA A 128 -13.16 10.42 6.72
CA ALA A 128 -14.18 9.66 6.01
C ALA A 128 -15.55 9.75 6.74
N THR A 129 -16.64 9.84 5.96
CA THR A 129 -18.01 9.83 6.48
C THR A 129 -18.56 8.42 6.65
N LEU A 130 -17.99 7.46 5.93
CA LEU A 130 -18.30 6.04 6.00
C LEU A 130 -16.99 5.25 5.85
N THR A 131 -16.85 4.16 6.61
CA THR A 131 -15.69 3.27 6.53
C THR A 131 -16.11 1.83 6.83
N GLN A 132 -15.65 0.89 6.02
CA GLN A 132 -15.93 -0.54 6.14
C GLN A 132 -14.65 -1.34 5.81
N GLY A 133 -14.19 -2.15 6.76
CA GLY A 133 -13.07 -3.06 6.55
C GLY A 133 -13.54 -4.44 6.14
N ILE A 134 -12.97 -4.98 5.05
CA ILE A 134 -13.18 -6.36 4.58
C ILE A 134 -11.87 -7.15 4.63
N VAL A 135 -11.94 -8.39 5.13
CA VAL A 135 -10.89 -9.41 4.99
C VAL A 135 -11.45 -10.63 4.29
N ALA A 136 -10.67 -11.25 3.43
CA ALA A 136 -11.03 -12.52 2.81
C ALA A 136 -9.80 -13.30 2.34
N GLN A 137 -10.00 -14.58 2.08
CA GLN A 137 -9.03 -15.44 1.41
C GLN A 137 -9.73 -16.11 0.22
N GLY A 138 -9.10 -16.04 -0.94
CA GLY A 138 -9.63 -16.54 -2.20
C GLY A 138 -8.54 -17.11 -3.09
N THR A 139 -8.77 -17.09 -4.41
CA THR A 139 -7.80 -17.50 -5.41
C THR A 139 -7.67 -16.49 -6.54
N ASP A 140 -6.46 -16.29 -7.04
CA ASP A 140 -6.20 -15.48 -8.23
C ASP A 140 -6.58 -16.22 -9.53
N PRO A 141 -6.56 -15.57 -10.71
CA PRO A 141 -6.89 -16.22 -11.98
C PRO A 141 -6.09 -17.50 -12.27
N GLN A 142 -4.87 -17.62 -11.74
CA GLN A 142 -3.96 -18.76 -11.89
C GLN A 142 -4.25 -19.89 -10.87
N GLY A 143 -5.17 -19.68 -9.93
CA GLY A 143 -5.57 -20.66 -8.92
C GLY A 143 -4.71 -20.62 -7.65
N GLN A 144 -3.83 -19.62 -7.49
CA GLN A 144 -3.00 -19.46 -6.30
C GLN A 144 -3.81 -18.81 -5.18
N SER A 145 -3.57 -19.23 -3.94
CA SER A 145 -4.22 -18.65 -2.77
C SER A 145 -3.82 -17.18 -2.60
N VAL A 146 -4.80 -16.29 -2.48
CA VAL A 146 -4.59 -14.87 -2.24
C VAL A 146 -5.40 -14.42 -1.03
N GLN A 147 -4.73 -13.76 -0.07
CA GLN A 147 -5.38 -13.03 1.00
C GLN A 147 -5.67 -11.61 0.53
N THR A 148 -6.78 -11.05 1.01
CA THR A 148 -7.04 -9.62 0.89
C THR A 148 -7.37 -8.99 2.23
N ARG A 149 -6.85 -7.77 2.44
CA ARG A 149 -7.30 -6.85 3.48
C ARG A 149 -7.60 -5.52 2.80
N ALA A 150 -8.85 -5.13 2.82
CA ALA A 150 -9.33 -3.93 2.15
C ALA A 150 -10.09 -3.03 3.13
N VAL A 151 -9.99 -1.72 2.90
CA VAL A 151 -10.84 -0.71 3.51
C VAL A 151 -11.56 0.06 2.41
N TYR A 152 -12.87 0.16 2.56
CA TYR A 152 -13.77 0.91 1.69
C TYR A 152 -14.27 2.10 2.49
N PHE A 153 -14.20 3.29 1.90
CA PHE A 153 -14.54 4.52 2.60
C PHE A 153 -15.02 5.59 1.64
N ALA A 154 -15.63 6.64 2.19
CA ALA A 154 -16.21 7.71 1.37
C ALA A 154 -16.08 9.08 2.02
N ARG A 155 -16.15 10.12 1.17
CA ARG A 155 -16.35 11.51 1.58
C ARG A 155 -17.16 12.25 0.52
N GLY A 156 -18.29 12.83 0.93
CA GLY A 156 -19.26 13.35 -0.03
C GLY A 156 -19.78 12.21 -0.92
N ALA A 157 -19.76 12.42 -2.24
CA ALA A 157 -20.11 11.38 -3.22
C ALA A 157 -18.90 10.54 -3.70
N GLN A 158 -17.67 10.88 -3.32
CA GLN A 158 -16.49 10.10 -3.69
C GLN A 158 -16.37 8.84 -2.82
N VAL A 159 -16.21 7.71 -3.49
CA VAL A 159 -15.98 6.39 -2.89
C VAL A 159 -14.56 5.91 -3.19
N PHE A 160 -13.96 5.25 -2.21
CA PHE A 160 -12.57 4.81 -2.25
C PHE A 160 -12.44 3.35 -1.83
N GLN A 161 -11.43 2.68 -2.38
CA GLN A 161 -10.95 1.38 -1.94
C GLN A 161 -9.43 1.47 -1.77
N ALA A 162 -8.93 1.04 -0.61
CA ALA A 162 -7.53 0.72 -0.42
C ALA A 162 -7.42 -0.76 -0.05
N ALA A 163 -6.67 -1.53 -0.82
CA ALA A 163 -6.59 -2.98 -0.67
C ALA A 163 -5.16 -3.50 -0.78
N ILE A 164 -4.85 -4.50 0.05
CA ILE A 164 -3.62 -5.29 -0.05
C ILE A 164 -4.02 -6.69 -0.51
N TYR A 165 -3.29 -7.23 -1.49
CA TYR A 165 -3.43 -8.59 -1.97
C TYR A 165 -2.10 -9.32 -1.90
N GLY A 166 -2.12 -10.60 -1.54
CA GLY A 166 -0.93 -11.45 -1.63
C GLY A 166 -1.02 -12.70 -0.75
N PRO A 167 0.05 -13.50 -0.69
CA PRO A 167 0.03 -14.79 0.01
C PRO A 167 -0.07 -14.64 1.54
N THR A 168 0.52 -13.59 2.11
CA THR A 168 0.49 -13.34 3.56
C THR A 168 0.63 -11.85 3.83
N ILE A 169 -0.37 -11.27 4.51
CA ILE A 169 -0.38 -9.84 4.86
C ILE A 169 -0.11 -9.69 6.35
N THR A 170 1.04 -9.14 6.71
CA THR A 170 1.40 -8.87 8.11
C THR A 170 0.63 -7.68 8.66
N ASP A 171 0.42 -7.67 9.98
CA ASP A 171 -0.28 -6.57 10.63
C ASP A 171 0.47 -5.25 10.52
N GLU A 172 1.81 -5.26 10.57
CA GLU A 172 2.65 -4.07 10.42
C GLU A 172 2.46 -3.39 9.06
N VAL A 173 2.50 -4.18 7.97
CA VAL A 173 2.32 -3.68 6.60
C VAL A 173 0.90 -3.14 6.42
N ARG A 174 -0.10 -3.86 6.91
CA ARG A 174 -1.51 -3.44 6.89
C ARG A 174 -1.71 -2.13 7.64
N THR A 175 -1.22 -2.04 8.88
CA THR A 175 -1.35 -0.85 9.73
C THR A 175 -0.69 0.35 9.06
N THR A 176 0.55 0.20 8.55
CA THR A 176 1.26 1.30 7.87
C THR A 176 0.49 1.81 6.65
N PHE A 177 -0.06 0.90 5.84
CA PHE A 177 -0.82 1.28 4.65
C PHE A 177 -2.13 1.99 4.99
N VAL A 178 -2.89 1.46 5.96
CA VAL A 178 -4.22 1.98 6.33
C VAL A 178 -4.12 3.27 7.12
N ASP A 179 -3.21 3.37 8.09
CA ASP A 179 -3.01 4.59 8.90
C ASP A 179 -2.45 5.75 8.06
N GLY A 180 -1.87 5.44 6.89
CA GLY A 180 -1.45 6.41 5.89
C GLY A 180 -2.62 7.09 5.15
N LEU A 181 -3.85 6.59 5.25
CA LEU A 181 -5.02 7.12 4.56
C LEU A 181 -5.66 8.28 5.33
N LYS A 182 -5.78 9.44 4.71
CA LYS A 182 -6.41 10.63 5.31
C LYS A 182 -7.16 11.46 4.27
N LEU A 183 -8.35 11.92 4.64
CA LEU A 183 -9.16 12.86 3.87
C LEU A 183 -9.20 14.20 4.64
N PRO A 184 -8.40 15.20 4.25
CA PRO A 184 -8.17 16.45 4.99
C PRO A 184 -9.35 17.43 4.92
#